data_AF-A0A397VF63-F1
#
_entry.id   AF-A0A397VF63-F1
#
_cell.length_a   1.000
_cell.length_b   1.000
_cell.length_c   1.000
_cell.angle_alpha   90.00
_cell.angle_beta   90.00
_cell.angle_gamma   90.00
#
_symmetry.space_group_name_H-M   'P 1'
#
loop_
_entity.id
_entity.type
_entity.pdbx_description
1 polymer ?
#
loop_
_entity_poly.entity_id
_entity_poly.type
_entity_poly.pdbx_seq_one_letter_code
_entity_poly.pdbx_strand_id
1 'polypeptide(L)'
;MSSRILRSKNEDDDSEDTVTSTSSTPKRLVNRKSRKEKQQRRITKPFVINQIDNFIKDISNQKRKASNENECIYNHEIELFEDLKKIFKLTNEDNSSVFAFYRNFQDKRKESVKEIKRLCEENQRLRKVIDELNEEIMILIDQYLTEVAENEKMRSRIEELAEETKRLEEELRISRETSKALSTKRSEIAKKVNDSLRKKEFAENRITKLEKQHNEDLISRDFTEFELKNQIVVLKQKVMDLKTSLRSISERRLNQSTGSNRSDNETSKHAESNRDRDTSNLLDDTNVYEIVD
;
A
#
# COMPACT_ATOMS: atom_id res chain seq x y z
N MET A 1 -18.97 30.74 -12.92
CA MET A 1 -20.05 31.66 -12.50
C MET A 1 -19.60 33.09 -12.72
N SER A 2 -20.50 33.92 -13.25
CA SER A 2 -20.44 35.40 -13.33
C SER A 2 -19.45 36.07 -14.27
N SER A 3 -19.92 36.24 -15.51
CA SER A 3 -19.54 37.31 -16.44
C SER A 3 -19.75 38.69 -15.81
N ARG A 4 -18.81 39.62 -15.99
CA ARG A 4 -19.05 41.05 -15.70
C ARG A 4 -18.62 41.92 -16.89
N ILE A 5 -19.65 42.27 -17.65
CA ILE A 5 -19.71 43.29 -18.69
C ILE A 5 -19.44 44.65 -18.03
N LEU A 6 -18.52 45.45 -18.56
CA LEU A 6 -18.47 46.90 -18.28
C LEU A 6 -18.61 47.69 -19.57
N ARG A 7 -19.71 48.47 -19.53
CA ARG A 7 -20.27 49.37 -20.54
C ARG A 7 -19.32 50.52 -20.87
N SER A 8 -19.22 50.81 -22.16
CA SER A 8 -18.83 52.11 -22.68
C SER A 8 -19.90 53.16 -22.36
N LYS A 9 -19.46 54.39 -22.09
CA LYS A 9 -20.29 55.59 -22.17
C LYS A 9 -19.50 56.64 -22.93
N ASN A 10 -19.94 56.86 -24.17
CA ASN A 10 -19.73 58.08 -24.92
C ASN A 10 -20.75 59.10 -24.39
N GLU A 11 -20.31 60.31 -24.06
CA GLU A 11 -21.17 61.49 -24.02
C GLU A 11 -20.41 62.58 -24.79
N ASP A 12 -20.80 62.71 -26.06
CA ASP A 12 -20.65 63.89 -26.89
C ASP A 12 -21.55 64.99 -26.31
N ASP A 13 -21.04 66.22 -26.18
CA ASP A 13 -21.89 67.40 -25.98
C ASP A 13 -21.35 68.54 -26.86
N ASP A 14 -22.02 68.68 -27.99
CA ASP A 14 -21.97 69.82 -28.90
C ASP A 14 -22.66 71.02 -28.24
N SER A 15 -21.99 72.17 -28.23
CA SER A 15 -22.69 73.45 -28.16
C SER A 15 -22.02 74.46 -29.10
N GLU A 16 -22.55 74.54 -30.31
CA GLU A 16 -22.47 75.70 -31.17
C GLU A 16 -23.12 76.90 -30.48
N ASP A 17 -22.45 78.07 -30.51
CA ASP A 17 -23.15 79.34 -30.40
C ASP A 17 -22.54 80.35 -31.36
N THR A 18 -23.40 80.86 -32.23
CA THR A 18 -23.12 81.75 -33.34
C THR A 18 -23.51 83.19 -32.99
N VAL A 19 -22.66 84.13 -33.41
CA VAL A 19 -22.98 85.52 -33.83
C VAL A 19 -23.31 86.56 -32.73
N THR A 20 -22.46 87.58 -32.63
CA THR A 20 -22.83 88.96 -33.05
C THR A 20 -21.62 89.89 -33.05
N SER A 21 -21.35 90.44 -34.24
CA SER A 21 -20.45 91.55 -34.48
C SER A 21 -21.03 92.84 -33.89
N THR A 22 -20.30 93.49 -32.98
CA THR A 22 -20.47 94.93 -32.72
C THR A 22 -19.13 95.64 -32.78
N SER A 23 -19.17 96.75 -33.48
CA SER A 23 -18.11 97.63 -33.93
C SER A 23 -17.47 98.46 -32.81
N SER A 24 -16.31 99.02 -33.16
CA SER A 24 -15.72 100.26 -32.62
C SER A 24 -14.96 100.19 -31.27
N THR A 25 -13.62 100.13 -31.34
CA THR A 25 -12.72 101.25 -30.97
C THR A 25 -11.23 100.86 -31.10
N PRO A 26 -10.46 101.45 -32.03
CA PRO A 26 -9.03 101.20 -32.16
C PRO A 26 -8.23 102.16 -31.26
N LYS A 27 -8.27 101.97 -29.93
CA LYS A 27 -7.38 102.73 -29.00
C LYS A 27 -6.67 101.88 -27.94
N ARG A 28 -6.85 100.55 -27.93
CA ARG A 28 -6.28 99.65 -26.89
C ARG A 28 -5.05 98.82 -27.29
N LEU A 29 -4.61 98.90 -28.55
CA LEU A 29 -3.50 98.10 -29.08
C LEU A 29 -2.11 98.71 -28.83
N VAL A 30 -2.00 100.05 -28.75
CA VAL A 30 -0.71 100.74 -28.56
C VAL A 30 -0.13 100.50 -27.15
N ASN A 31 -0.99 100.33 -26.13
CA ASN A 31 -0.55 100.08 -24.75
C ASN A 31 -0.17 98.62 -24.44
N ARG A 32 -0.53 97.66 -25.31
CA ARG A 32 -0.13 96.24 -25.13
C ARG A 32 1.28 95.96 -25.65
N LYS A 33 1.71 96.63 -26.74
CA LYS A 33 3.09 96.50 -27.26
C LYS A 33 4.12 97.09 -26.28
N SER A 34 3.85 98.28 -25.73
CA SER A 34 4.76 98.93 -24.78
C SER A 34 4.93 98.15 -23.46
N ARG A 35 3.90 97.43 -23.00
CA ARG A 35 3.99 96.53 -21.83
C ARG A 35 4.84 95.28 -22.10
N LYS A 36 4.72 94.66 -23.28
CA LYS A 36 5.52 93.49 -23.66
C LYS A 36 7.00 93.84 -23.83
N GLU A 37 7.32 94.98 -24.47
CA GLU A 37 8.70 95.46 -24.57
C GLU A 37 9.30 95.84 -23.21
N LYS A 38 8.51 96.49 -22.33
CA LYS A 38 8.97 96.80 -20.96
C LYS A 38 9.23 95.56 -20.12
N GLN A 39 8.49 94.46 -20.34
CA GLN A 39 8.77 93.17 -19.69
C GLN A 39 10.00 92.48 -20.25
N GLN A 40 10.23 92.55 -21.58
CA GLN A 40 11.45 92.00 -22.20
C GLN A 40 12.72 92.68 -21.71
N ARG A 41 12.72 94.02 -21.55
CA ARG A 41 13.88 94.77 -21.04
C ARG A 41 14.27 94.46 -19.59
N ARG A 42 13.41 93.77 -18.82
CA ARG A 42 13.69 93.37 -17.43
C ARG A 42 14.36 92.00 -17.34
N ILE A 43 14.35 91.21 -18.41
CA ILE A 43 14.90 89.85 -18.42
C ILE A 43 16.35 89.97 -18.89
N THR A 44 17.25 90.07 -17.92
CA THR A 44 18.69 90.11 -18.15
C THR A 44 19.31 88.73 -17.93
N LYS A 45 20.52 88.51 -18.46
CA LYS A 45 21.25 87.25 -18.26
C LYS A 45 21.43 86.89 -16.77
N PRO A 46 21.83 87.81 -15.87
CA PRO A 46 21.87 87.52 -14.42
C PRO A 46 20.51 87.14 -13.83
N PHE A 47 19.42 87.75 -14.30
CA PHE A 47 18.07 87.39 -13.85
C PHE A 47 17.73 85.94 -14.21
N VAL A 48 17.99 85.52 -15.45
CA VAL A 48 17.71 84.14 -15.90
C VAL A 48 18.58 83.13 -15.16
N ILE A 49 19.88 83.41 -14.96
CA ILE A 49 20.77 82.54 -14.17
C ILE A 49 20.23 82.37 -12.75
N ASN A 50 19.84 83.46 -12.09
CA ASN A 50 19.26 83.40 -10.75
C ASN A 50 17.93 82.59 -10.73
N GLN A 51 17.12 82.66 -11.78
CA GLN A 51 15.91 81.82 -11.89
C GLN A 51 16.25 80.33 -12.00
N ILE A 52 17.31 79.97 -12.73
CA ILE A 52 17.79 78.58 -12.81
C ILE A 52 18.32 78.13 -11.43
N ASP A 53 19.15 78.95 -10.77
CA ASP A 53 19.70 78.64 -9.44
C ASP A 53 18.61 78.41 -8.40
N ASN A 54 17.59 79.27 -8.37
CA ASN A 54 16.45 79.10 -7.49
C ASN A 54 15.69 77.80 -7.79
N PHE A 55 15.52 77.45 -9.07
CA PHE A 55 14.85 76.20 -9.43
C PHE A 55 15.66 74.96 -9.06
N ILE A 56 16.98 74.96 -9.28
CA ILE A 56 17.88 73.87 -8.83
C ILE A 56 17.80 73.71 -7.31
N LYS A 57 17.77 74.82 -6.57
CA LYS A 57 17.59 74.81 -5.11
C LYS A 57 16.23 74.24 -4.70
N ASP A 58 15.17 74.57 -5.42
CA ASP A 58 13.82 74.02 -5.19
C ASP A 58 13.80 72.50 -5.42
N ILE A 59 14.37 72.02 -6.53
CA ILE A 59 14.51 70.57 -6.81
C ILE A 59 15.35 69.90 -5.72
N SER A 60 16.46 70.51 -5.31
CA SER A 60 17.32 70.00 -4.22
C SER A 60 16.58 69.91 -2.89
N ASN A 61 15.68 70.85 -2.60
CA ASN A 61 14.84 70.81 -1.40
C ASN A 61 13.76 69.74 -1.50
N GLN A 62 13.19 69.50 -2.69
CA GLN A 62 12.26 68.38 -2.92
C GLN A 62 12.97 67.04 -2.76
N LYS A 63 14.17 66.89 -3.31
CA LYS A 63 15.05 65.73 -3.13
C LYS A 63 15.21 65.35 -1.66
N ARG A 64 15.54 66.31 -0.80
CA ARG A 64 15.72 66.09 0.65
C ARG A 64 14.47 65.60 1.37
N LYS A 65 13.29 65.84 0.80
CA LYS A 65 11.99 65.41 1.35
C LYS A 65 11.48 64.11 0.71
N ALA A 66 12.07 63.69 -0.40
CA ALA A 66 11.69 62.49 -1.10
C ALA A 66 12.30 61.24 -0.44
N SER A 67 11.76 60.06 -0.76
CA SER A 67 12.41 58.80 -0.37
C SER A 67 13.73 58.63 -1.13
N ASN A 68 14.67 57.89 -0.53
CA ASN A 68 15.99 57.62 -1.12
C ASN A 68 15.89 57.01 -2.53
N GLU A 69 14.78 56.37 -2.87
CA GLU A 69 14.67 55.67 -4.15
C GLU A 69 14.19 56.56 -5.29
N ASN A 70 13.65 57.74 -4.97
CA ASN A 70 13.41 58.80 -5.95
C ASN A 70 14.63 59.70 -6.13
N GLU A 71 15.71 59.47 -5.38
CA GLU A 71 16.89 60.34 -5.37
C GLU A 71 17.52 60.49 -6.77
N CYS A 72 17.53 59.40 -7.56
CA CYS A 72 18.07 59.40 -8.91
C CYS A 72 17.31 60.34 -9.86
N ILE A 73 15.98 60.44 -9.74
CA ILE A 73 15.13 61.33 -10.54
C ILE A 73 15.55 62.78 -10.29
N TYR A 74 15.67 63.17 -9.02
CA TYR A 74 16.05 64.52 -8.65
C TYR A 74 17.51 64.85 -9.01
N ASN A 75 18.44 63.90 -8.85
CA ASN A 75 19.83 64.08 -9.24
C ASN A 75 19.98 64.35 -10.74
N HIS A 76 19.29 63.55 -11.56
CA HIS A 76 19.29 63.72 -13.01
C HIS A 76 18.77 65.10 -13.42
N GLU A 77 17.67 65.55 -12.82
CA GLU A 77 17.10 66.87 -13.12
C GLU A 77 18.00 68.02 -12.65
N ILE A 78 18.62 67.92 -11.46
CA ILE A 78 19.60 68.92 -11.00
C ILE A 78 20.76 69.05 -11.99
N GLU A 79 21.30 67.93 -12.46
CA GLU A 79 22.40 67.90 -13.43
C GLU A 79 21.99 68.55 -14.76
N LEU A 80 20.80 68.21 -15.28
CA LEU A 80 20.26 68.78 -16.51
C LEU A 80 20.13 70.31 -16.44
N PHE A 81 19.69 70.86 -15.30
CA PHE A 81 19.56 72.31 -15.13
C PHE A 81 20.90 73.01 -14.84
N GLU A 82 21.87 72.35 -14.20
CA GLU A 82 23.24 72.87 -14.09
C GLU A 82 23.91 72.96 -15.48
N ASP A 83 23.70 71.97 -16.34
CA ASP A 83 24.23 72.00 -17.71
C ASP A 83 23.54 73.07 -18.56
N LEU A 84 22.22 73.21 -18.42
CA LEU A 84 21.46 74.29 -19.06
C LEU A 84 21.98 75.68 -18.65
N LYS A 85 22.33 75.86 -17.36
CA LYS A 85 22.93 77.07 -16.82
C LYS A 85 24.34 77.31 -17.38
N LYS A 86 25.18 76.27 -17.50
CA LYS A 86 26.52 76.38 -18.12
C LYS A 86 26.41 76.83 -19.58
N ILE A 87 25.53 76.22 -20.36
CA ILE A 87 25.29 76.59 -21.76
C ILE A 87 24.86 78.05 -21.87
N PHE A 88 23.92 78.48 -21.02
CA PHE A 88 23.44 79.87 -21.03
C PHE A 88 24.51 80.90 -20.65
N LYS A 89 25.45 80.54 -19.76
CA LYS A 89 26.59 81.43 -19.45
C LYS A 89 27.44 81.71 -20.70
N LEU A 90 27.49 80.78 -21.66
CA LEU A 90 28.27 80.90 -22.89
C LEU A 90 27.53 81.63 -24.03
N THR A 91 26.21 81.86 -23.94
CA THR A 91 25.46 82.54 -25.01
C THR A 91 25.71 84.05 -25.02
N ASN A 92 25.74 84.65 -26.23
CA ASN A 92 25.88 86.10 -26.46
C ASN A 92 24.80 86.92 -25.72
N GLU A 93 25.14 88.15 -25.35
CA GLU A 93 24.31 89.03 -24.49
C GLU A 93 23.14 89.73 -25.20
N ASP A 94 22.88 89.39 -26.47
CA ASP A 94 21.79 90.00 -27.23
C ASP A 94 20.44 89.80 -26.52
N ASN A 95 19.74 90.89 -26.22
CA ASN A 95 18.48 90.85 -25.47
C ASN A 95 17.42 89.91 -26.08
N SER A 96 17.45 89.72 -27.40
CA SER A 96 16.55 88.79 -28.11
C SER A 96 16.85 87.32 -27.80
N SER A 97 18.13 86.94 -27.73
CA SER A 97 18.55 85.56 -27.43
C SER A 97 18.27 85.21 -25.97
N VAL A 98 18.49 86.15 -25.04
CA VAL A 98 18.21 86.01 -23.61
C VAL A 98 16.72 85.77 -23.35
N PHE A 99 15.85 86.52 -24.03
CA PHE A 99 14.40 86.36 -23.87
C PHE A 99 13.90 85.03 -24.46
N ALA A 100 14.38 84.64 -25.65
CA ALA A 100 14.04 83.36 -26.26
C ALA A 100 14.48 82.19 -25.38
N PHE A 101 15.69 82.26 -24.82
CA PHE A 101 16.20 81.28 -23.88
C PHE A 101 15.34 81.20 -22.62
N TYR A 102 14.98 82.34 -22.02
CA TYR A 102 14.13 82.37 -20.83
C TYR A 102 12.76 81.72 -21.05
N ARG A 103 12.13 81.96 -22.22
CA ARG A 103 10.88 81.28 -22.61
C ARG A 103 11.06 79.77 -22.67
N ASN A 104 12.10 79.30 -23.35
CA ASN A 104 12.44 77.87 -23.43
C ASN A 104 12.70 77.28 -22.03
N PHE A 105 13.46 77.96 -21.18
CA PHE A 105 13.69 77.57 -19.79
C PHE A 105 12.37 77.42 -19.01
N GLN A 106 11.44 78.37 -19.13
CA GLN A 106 10.15 78.28 -18.44
C GLN A 106 9.31 77.09 -18.92
N ASP A 107 9.36 76.78 -20.21
CA ASP A 107 8.65 75.63 -20.77
C ASP A 107 9.31 74.31 -20.30
N LYS A 108 10.64 74.20 -20.34
CA LYS A 108 11.40 73.06 -19.79
C LYS A 108 11.18 72.88 -18.30
N ARG A 109 11.16 73.96 -17.53
CA ARG A 109 10.88 73.93 -16.08
C ARG A 109 9.52 73.32 -15.80
N LYS A 110 8.48 73.73 -16.53
CA LYS A 110 7.13 73.17 -16.37
C LYS A 110 7.07 71.70 -16.74
N GLU A 111 7.77 71.30 -17.79
CA GLU A 111 7.81 69.92 -18.23
C GLU A 111 8.55 69.03 -17.24
N SER A 112 9.73 69.46 -16.77
CA SER A 112 10.51 68.78 -15.72
C SER A 112 9.68 68.57 -14.45
N VAL A 113 8.93 69.56 -13.98
CA VAL A 113 8.05 69.39 -12.79
C VAL A 113 6.97 68.33 -13.02
N LYS A 114 6.36 68.27 -14.22
CA LYS A 114 5.39 67.23 -14.56
C LYS A 114 6.05 65.86 -14.64
N GLU A 115 7.23 65.79 -15.22
CA GLU A 115 7.95 64.54 -15.42
C GLU A 115 8.44 63.95 -14.09
N ILE A 116 9.03 64.76 -13.20
CA ILE A 116 9.37 64.34 -11.84
C ILE A 116 8.15 63.77 -11.13
N LYS A 117 7.00 64.45 -11.23
CA LYS A 117 5.75 63.97 -10.61
C LYS A 117 5.32 62.63 -11.19
N ARG A 118 5.31 62.50 -12.53
CA ARG A 118 4.95 61.27 -13.24
C ARG A 118 5.85 60.10 -12.82
N LEU A 119 7.16 60.32 -12.80
CA LEU A 119 8.15 59.30 -12.42
C LEU A 119 8.04 58.91 -10.94
N CYS A 120 7.79 59.86 -10.04
CA CYS A 120 7.56 59.53 -8.63
C CYS A 120 6.30 58.67 -8.43
N GLU A 121 5.21 58.95 -9.14
CA GLU A 121 3.98 58.14 -9.12
C GLU A 121 4.23 56.74 -9.72
N GLU A 122 5.01 56.65 -10.79
CA GLU A 122 5.39 55.38 -11.41
C GLU A 122 6.27 54.54 -10.48
N ASN A 123 7.29 55.13 -9.85
CA ASN A 123 8.09 54.45 -8.83
C ASN A 123 7.25 53.96 -7.64
N GLN A 124 6.25 54.74 -7.22
CA GLN A 124 5.33 54.30 -6.18
C GLN A 124 4.46 53.11 -6.62
N ARG A 125 4.02 53.08 -7.89
CA ARG A 125 3.28 51.93 -8.43
C ARG A 125 4.14 50.68 -8.52
N LEU A 126 5.37 50.80 -9.01
CA LEU A 126 6.31 49.68 -9.11
C LEU A 126 6.63 49.07 -7.75
N ARG A 127 6.73 49.90 -6.70
CA ARG A 127 6.90 49.41 -5.32
C ARG A 127 5.75 48.52 -4.87
N LYS A 128 4.52 48.96 -5.10
CA LYS A 128 3.35 48.16 -4.75
C LYS A 128 3.35 46.82 -5.48
N VAL A 129 3.72 46.81 -6.76
CA VAL A 129 3.86 45.56 -7.54
C VAL A 129 4.96 44.68 -6.95
N ILE A 130 6.10 45.24 -6.56
CA ILE A 130 7.19 44.47 -5.91
C ILE A 130 6.70 43.88 -4.58
N ASP A 131 5.99 44.65 -3.76
CA ASP A 131 5.45 44.19 -2.48
C ASP A 131 4.41 43.06 -2.69
N GLU A 132 3.51 43.21 -3.66
CA GLU A 132 2.51 42.20 -4.04
C GLU A 132 3.18 40.91 -4.55
N LEU A 133 4.21 41.01 -5.39
CA LEU A 133 4.96 39.86 -5.89
C LEU A 133 5.75 39.16 -4.78
N ASN A 134 6.33 39.91 -3.85
CA ASN A 134 7.01 39.32 -2.70
C ASN A 134 6.05 38.52 -1.81
N GLU A 135 4.83 39.02 -1.61
CA GLU A 135 3.78 38.29 -0.88
C GLU A 135 3.37 37.01 -1.63
N GLU A 136 3.19 37.09 -2.96
CA GLU A 136 2.88 35.91 -3.78
C GLU A 136 4.00 34.86 -3.74
N ILE A 137 5.26 35.28 -3.79
CA ILE A 137 6.43 34.39 -3.63
C ILE A 137 6.41 33.71 -2.27
N MET A 138 6.12 34.44 -1.19
CA MET A 138 6.03 33.85 0.15
C MET A 138 4.94 32.79 0.25
N ILE A 139 3.75 33.06 -0.30
CA ILE A 139 2.64 32.09 -0.36
C ILE A 139 3.05 30.84 -1.15
N LEU A 140 3.74 31.00 -2.28
CA LEU A 140 4.21 29.87 -3.09
C LEU A 140 5.27 29.03 -2.37
N ILE A 141 6.17 29.68 -1.60
CA ILE A 141 7.16 28.96 -0.77
C ILE A 141 6.46 28.12 0.29
N ASP A 142 5.46 28.66 0.99
CA ASP A 142 4.72 27.92 2.01
C ASP A 142 3.94 26.73 1.43
N GLN A 143 3.33 26.92 0.25
CA GLN A 143 2.67 25.84 -0.49
C GLN A 143 3.66 24.74 -0.89
N TYR A 144 4.82 25.12 -1.45
CA TYR A 144 5.86 24.18 -1.83
C TYR A 144 6.38 23.37 -0.63
N LEU A 145 6.64 24.02 0.51
CA LEU A 145 7.10 23.34 1.71
C LEU A 145 6.07 22.35 2.26
N THR A 146 4.79 22.70 2.18
CA THR A 146 3.68 21.81 2.56
C THR A 146 3.64 20.58 1.66
N GLU A 147 3.74 20.76 0.34
CA GLU A 147 3.75 19.66 -0.63
C GLU A 147 4.97 18.75 -0.45
N VAL A 148 6.15 19.32 -0.15
CA VAL A 148 7.36 18.54 0.15
C VAL A 148 7.16 17.66 1.40
N ALA A 149 6.53 18.20 2.46
CA ALA A 149 6.25 17.43 3.67
C ALA A 149 5.22 16.30 3.43
N GLU A 150 4.19 16.56 2.62
CA GLU A 150 3.21 15.53 2.23
C GLU A 150 3.86 14.43 1.38
N ASN A 151 4.72 14.79 0.44
CA ASN A 151 5.48 13.85 -0.38
C ASN A 151 6.40 12.96 0.46
N GLU A 152 7.07 13.51 1.47
CA GLU A 152 7.91 12.72 2.37
C GLU A 152 7.07 11.71 3.17
N LYS A 153 5.92 12.13 3.68
CA LYS A 153 4.97 11.22 4.36
C LYS A 153 4.48 10.10 3.44
N MET A 154 4.18 10.41 2.18
CA MET A 154 3.79 9.41 1.19
C MET A 154 4.92 8.42 0.89
N ARG A 155 6.18 8.88 0.81
CA ARG A 155 7.35 7.99 0.64
C ARG A 155 7.50 7.02 1.81
N SER A 156 7.42 7.49 3.05
CA SER A 156 7.47 6.61 4.23
C SER A 156 6.34 5.57 4.20
N ARG A 157 5.12 5.97 3.80
CA ARG A 157 3.99 5.04 3.70
C ARG A 157 4.19 3.98 2.61
N ILE A 158 4.80 4.34 1.48
CA ILE A 158 5.14 3.40 0.41
C ILE A 158 6.17 2.39 0.91
N GLU A 159 7.17 2.83 1.67
CA GLU A 159 8.20 1.96 2.24
C GLU A 159 7.60 0.94 3.22
N GLU A 160 6.74 1.39 4.15
CA GLU A 160 6.00 0.51 5.06
C GLU A 160 5.18 -0.55 4.32
N LEU A 161 4.44 -0.16 3.28
CA LEU A 161 3.63 -1.08 2.49
C LEU A 161 4.49 -2.07 1.71
N ALA A 162 5.66 -1.65 1.24
CA ALA A 162 6.60 -2.53 0.54
C ALA A 162 7.17 -3.60 1.50
N GLU A 163 7.48 -3.24 2.74
CA GLU A 163 7.91 -4.19 3.77
C GLU A 163 6.78 -5.16 4.16
N GLU A 164 5.56 -4.66 4.34
CA GLU A 164 4.40 -5.49 4.64
C GLU A 164 4.11 -6.50 3.51
N THR A 165 4.22 -6.06 2.25
CA THR A 165 4.05 -6.93 1.08
C THR A 165 5.10 -8.05 1.07
N LYS A 166 6.38 -7.73 1.30
CA LYS A 166 7.45 -8.75 1.40
C LYS A 166 7.17 -9.77 2.51
N ARG A 167 6.69 -9.31 3.67
CA ARG A 167 6.33 -10.20 4.79
C ARG A 167 5.20 -11.14 4.41
N LEU A 168 4.14 -10.63 3.78
CA LEU A 168 2.98 -11.43 3.36
C LEU A 168 3.34 -12.42 2.25
N GLU A 169 4.21 -12.05 1.32
CA GLU A 169 4.73 -12.97 0.29
C GLU A 169 5.47 -14.14 0.90
N GLU A 170 6.30 -13.90 1.92
CA GLU A 170 7.01 -14.95 2.64
C GLU A 170 6.06 -15.85 3.43
N GLU A 171 5.05 -15.28 4.11
CA GLU A 171 4.03 -16.06 4.80
C GLU A 171 3.23 -16.95 3.83
N LEU A 172 2.88 -16.43 2.66
CA LEU A 172 2.23 -17.21 1.59
C LEU A 172 3.14 -18.32 1.06
N ARG A 173 4.45 -18.08 0.94
CA ARG A 173 5.42 -19.10 0.54
C ARG A 173 5.43 -20.26 1.54
N ILE A 174 5.56 -19.95 2.83
CA ILE A 174 5.54 -20.94 3.91
C ILE A 174 4.21 -21.71 3.95
N SER A 175 3.08 -21.02 3.82
CA SER A 175 1.75 -21.64 3.77
C SER A 175 1.59 -22.62 2.59
N ARG A 176 2.12 -22.27 1.41
CA ARG A 176 2.11 -23.16 0.24
C ARG A 176 2.99 -24.39 0.44
N GLU A 177 4.16 -24.24 1.04
CA GLU A 177 5.08 -25.35 1.32
C GLU A 177 4.50 -26.32 2.35
N THR A 178 3.93 -25.79 3.44
CA THR A 178 3.25 -26.60 4.46
C THR A 178 2.02 -27.33 3.90
N SER A 179 1.21 -26.67 3.06
CA SER A 179 0.08 -27.31 2.37
C SER A 179 0.51 -28.46 1.46
N LYS A 180 1.58 -28.27 0.67
CA LYS A 180 2.16 -29.35 -0.16
C LYS A 180 2.64 -30.53 0.70
N ALA A 181 3.36 -30.26 1.80
CA ALA A 181 3.84 -31.29 2.71
C ALA A 181 2.70 -32.04 3.43
N LEU A 182 1.60 -31.36 3.76
CA LEU A 182 0.41 -32.01 4.31
C LEU A 182 -0.29 -32.87 3.27
N SER A 183 -0.35 -32.42 2.01
CA SER A 183 -0.92 -33.20 0.92
C SER A 183 -0.14 -34.49 0.66
N THR A 184 1.20 -34.45 0.69
CA THR A 184 2.02 -35.67 0.54
C THR A 184 1.80 -36.63 1.71
N LYS A 185 1.84 -36.14 2.96
CA LYS A 185 1.53 -36.95 4.15
C LYS A 185 0.15 -37.58 4.10
N ARG A 186 -0.88 -36.85 3.66
CA ARG A 186 -2.25 -37.38 3.48
C ARG A 186 -2.27 -38.52 2.46
N SER A 187 -1.56 -38.39 1.34
CA SER A 187 -1.45 -39.44 0.32
C SER A 187 -0.75 -40.69 0.87
N GLU A 188 0.32 -40.53 1.63
CA GLU A 188 1.01 -41.65 2.29
C GLU A 188 0.13 -42.37 3.31
N ILE A 189 -0.61 -41.61 4.14
CA ILE A 189 -1.57 -42.18 5.09
C ILE A 189 -2.67 -42.95 4.35
N ALA A 190 -3.22 -42.39 3.27
CA ALA A 190 -4.25 -43.06 2.47
C ALA A 190 -3.75 -44.39 1.89
N LYS A 191 -2.49 -44.44 1.40
CA LYS A 191 -1.86 -45.69 0.94
C LYS A 191 -1.76 -46.71 2.08
N LYS A 192 -1.23 -46.32 3.25
CA LYS A 192 -1.10 -47.19 4.42
C LYS A 192 -2.45 -47.74 4.89
N VAL A 193 -3.49 -46.90 4.93
CA VAL A 193 -4.85 -47.31 5.30
C VAL A 193 -5.39 -48.34 4.30
N ASN A 194 -5.23 -48.09 3.00
CA ASN A 194 -5.67 -49.01 1.96
C ASN A 194 -4.94 -50.37 2.01
N ASP A 195 -3.63 -50.37 2.28
CA ASP A 195 -2.86 -51.61 2.45
C ASP A 195 -3.33 -52.40 3.69
N SER A 196 -3.61 -51.71 4.80
CA SER A 196 -4.18 -52.34 6.00
C SER A 196 -5.58 -52.92 5.75
N LEU A 197 -6.42 -52.23 4.98
CA LEU A 197 -7.75 -52.73 4.60
C LEU A 197 -7.64 -54.01 3.77
N ARG A 198 -6.73 -54.06 2.78
CA ARG A 198 -6.47 -55.28 1.99
C ARG A 198 -5.99 -56.44 2.84
N LYS A 199 -5.10 -56.20 3.81
CA LYS A 199 -4.63 -57.22 4.75
C LYS A 199 -5.77 -57.74 5.62
N LYS A 200 -6.63 -56.84 6.12
CA LYS A 200 -7.82 -57.19 6.90
C LYS A 200 -8.77 -58.06 6.08
N GLU A 201 -9.12 -57.66 4.86
CA GLU A 201 -10.00 -58.42 3.97
C GLU A 201 -9.43 -59.81 3.66
N PHE A 202 -8.12 -59.92 3.43
CA PHE A 202 -7.46 -61.21 3.26
C PHE A 202 -7.57 -62.10 4.51
N ALA A 203 -7.36 -61.53 5.69
CA ALA A 203 -7.47 -62.26 6.96
C ALA A 203 -8.91 -62.72 7.22
N GLU A 204 -9.91 -61.86 6.99
CA GLU A 204 -11.34 -62.20 7.11
C GLU A 204 -11.72 -63.34 6.16
N ASN A 205 -11.30 -63.26 4.90
CA ASN A 205 -11.52 -64.35 3.93
C ASN A 205 -10.86 -65.68 4.37
N ARG A 206 -9.66 -65.60 4.97
CA ARG A 206 -8.96 -66.79 5.49
C ARG A 206 -9.67 -67.40 6.70
N ILE A 207 -10.16 -66.57 7.62
CA ILE A 207 -10.94 -66.99 8.78
C ILE A 207 -12.21 -67.71 8.32
N THR A 208 -13.01 -67.10 7.45
CA THR A 208 -14.24 -67.70 6.90
C THR A 208 -13.97 -69.06 6.25
N LYS A 209 -12.85 -69.20 5.51
CA LYS A 209 -12.45 -70.48 4.92
C LYS A 209 -12.10 -71.54 5.97
N LEU A 210 -11.37 -71.17 7.01
CA LEU A 210 -11.00 -72.07 8.11
C LEU A 210 -12.22 -72.49 8.93
N GLU A 211 -13.15 -71.57 9.21
CA GLU A 211 -14.42 -71.88 9.88
C GLU A 211 -15.24 -72.89 9.10
N LYS A 212 -15.30 -72.75 7.77
CA LYS A 212 -15.98 -73.72 6.90
C LYS A 212 -15.31 -75.10 6.97
N GLN A 213 -13.99 -75.16 6.85
CA GLN A 213 -13.23 -76.42 6.94
C GLN A 213 -13.44 -77.10 8.30
N HIS A 214 -13.36 -76.35 9.39
CA HIS A 214 -13.60 -76.85 10.74
C HIS A 214 -15.01 -77.42 10.92
N ASN A 215 -16.03 -76.76 10.37
CA ASN A 215 -17.40 -77.28 10.41
C ASN A 215 -17.56 -78.57 9.59
N GLU A 216 -16.92 -78.68 8.42
CA GLU A 216 -16.89 -79.90 7.62
C GLU A 216 -16.20 -81.05 8.40
N ASP A 217 -15.06 -80.76 9.05
CA ASP A 217 -14.33 -81.71 9.89
C ASP A 217 -15.15 -82.17 11.11
N LEU A 218 -15.88 -81.25 11.77
CA LEU A 218 -16.80 -81.58 12.86
C LEU A 218 -17.91 -82.54 12.40
N ILE A 219 -18.56 -82.25 11.27
CA ILE A 219 -19.61 -83.11 10.71
C ILE A 219 -19.05 -84.50 10.37
N SER A 220 -17.86 -84.56 9.76
CA SER A 220 -17.16 -85.82 9.45
C SER A 220 -16.85 -86.63 10.72
N ARG A 221 -16.34 -85.95 11.76
CA ARG A 221 -16.07 -86.56 13.06
C ARG A 221 -17.34 -87.10 13.70
N ASP A 222 -18.41 -86.32 13.75
CA ASP A 222 -19.68 -86.74 14.36
C ASP A 222 -20.31 -87.93 13.59
N PHE A 223 -20.16 -87.97 12.26
CA PHE A 223 -20.55 -89.11 11.44
C PHE A 223 -19.74 -90.37 11.76
N THR A 224 -18.41 -90.28 11.83
CA THR A 224 -17.56 -91.42 12.19
C THR A 224 -17.82 -91.90 13.63
N GLU A 225 -18.06 -90.98 14.57
CA GLU A 225 -18.44 -91.33 15.95
C GLU A 225 -19.77 -92.07 15.98
N PHE A 226 -20.77 -91.62 15.21
CA PHE A 226 -22.05 -92.31 15.05
C PHE A 226 -21.88 -93.73 14.47
N GLU A 227 -21.07 -93.87 13.42
CA GLU A 227 -20.80 -95.16 12.79
C GLU A 227 -20.12 -96.13 13.76
N LEU A 228 -19.10 -95.68 14.49
CA LEU A 228 -18.42 -96.46 15.53
C LEU A 228 -19.39 -96.86 16.65
N LYS A 229 -20.23 -95.94 17.14
CA LYS A 229 -21.26 -96.25 18.14
C LYS A 229 -22.21 -97.33 17.63
N ASN A 230 -22.64 -97.25 16.37
CA ASN A 230 -23.51 -98.25 15.76
C ASN A 230 -22.81 -99.62 15.64
N GLN A 231 -21.55 -99.64 15.20
CA GLN A 231 -20.74 -100.87 15.17
C GLN A 231 -20.59 -101.49 16.57
N ILE A 232 -20.37 -100.67 17.61
CA ILE A 232 -20.32 -101.12 19.01
C ILE A 232 -21.66 -101.76 19.43
N VAL A 233 -22.80 -101.17 19.06
CA VAL A 233 -24.12 -101.74 19.37
C VAL A 233 -24.31 -103.11 18.70
N VAL A 234 -23.96 -103.23 17.42
CA VAL A 234 -24.01 -104.51 16.68
C VAL A 234 -23.10 -105.56 17.33
N LEU A 235 -21.87 -105.18 17.69
CA LEU A 235 -20.94 -106.07 18.38
C LEU A 235 -21.47 -106.51 19.76
N LYS A 236 -22.04 -105.58 20.53
CA LYS A 236 -22.68 -105.89 21.82
C LYS A 236 -23.82 -106.90 21.67
N GLN A 237 -24.67 -106.75 20.64
CA GLN A 237 -25.74 -107.71 20.35
C GLN A 237 -25.17 -109.09 20.02
N LYS A 238 -24.18 -109.17 19.11
CA LYS A 238 -23.52 -110.44 18.76
C LYS A 238 -22.90 -111.12 19.99
N VAL A 239 -22.26 -110.36 20.87
CA VAL A 239 -21.70 -110.88 22.13
C VAL A 239 -22.81 -111.42 23.04
N MET A 240 -23.97 -110.76 23.12
CA MET A 240 -25.12 -111.27 23.87
C MET A 240 -25.66 -112.59 23.28
N ASP A 241 -25.81 -112.66 21.96
CA ASP A 241 -26.29 -113.87 21.26
C ASP A 241 -25.31 -115.05 21.41
N LEU A 242 -24.01 -114.78 21.36
CA LEU A 242 -22.98 -115.76 21.67
C LEU A 242 -23.05 -116.20 23.13
N LYS A 243 -23.25 -115.27 24.07
CA LYS A 243 -23.37 -115.56 25.51
C LYS A 243 -24.61 -116.40 25.82
N THR A 244 -25.76 -116.11 25.21
CA THR A 244 -26.98 -116.93 25.36
C THR A 244 -26.79 -118.31 24.72
N SER A 245 -26.16 -118.38 23.55
CA SER A 245 -25.79 -119.66 22.92
C SER A 245 -24.87 -120.48 23.83
N LEU A 246 -23.82 -119.87 24.39
CA LEU A 246 -22.88 -120.52 25.31
C LEU A 246 -23.58 -121.00 26.59
N ARG A 247 -24.51 -120.18 27.15
CA ARG A 247 -25.34 -120.57 28.28
C ARG A 247 -26.21 -121.78 27.94
N SER A 248 -26.84 -121.81 26.76
CA SER A 248 -27.65 -122.96 26.32
C SER A 248 -26.84 -124.24 26.11
N ILE A 249 -25.57 -124.12 25.69
CA ILE A 249 -24.63 -125.24 25.56
C ILE A 249 -24.18 -125.71 26.95
N SER A 250 -23.92 -124.78 27.86
CA SER A 250 -23.52 -125.08 29.23
C SER A 250 -24.67 -125.73 30.02
N GLU A 251 -25.91 -125.25 29.87
CA GLU A 251 -27.12 -125.88 30.42
C GLU A 251 -27.38 -127.27 29.81
N ARG A 252 -27.14 -127.46 28.50
CA ARG A 252 -27.18 -128.79 27.88
C ARG A 252 -26.11 -129.74 28.45
N ARG A 253 -24.90 -129.24 28.70
CA ARG A 253 -23.84 -130.02 29.35
C ARG A 253 -24.17 -130.32 30.82
N LEU A 254 -24.78 -129.38 31.54
CA LEU A 254 -25.19 -129.56 32.94
C LEU A 254 -26.33 -130.58 33.07
N ASN A 255 -27.31 -130.55 32.17
CA ASN A 255 -28.42 -131.52 32.13
C ASN A 255 -28.00 -132.91 31.60
N GLN A 256 -26.81 -133.05 31.03
CA GLN A 256 -26.18 -134.34 30.70
C GLN A 256 -25.17 -134.80 31.78
N SER A 257 -24.94 -133.99 32.81
CA SER A 257 -23.93 -134.21 33.85
C SER A 257 -24.57 -134.35 35.26
N THR A 258 -25.76 -134.96 35.34
CA THR A 258 -26.18 -135.70 36.54
C THR A 258 -25.79 -137.16 36.36
N GLY A 259 -24.49 -137.43 36.53
CA GLY A 259 -23.92 -138.77 36.47
C GLY A 259 -22.39 -138.74 36.47
N SER A 260 -21.82 -139.07 37.63
CA SER A 260 -20.47 -139.62 37.80
C SER A 260 -19.25 -138.68 37.90
N ASN A 261 -18.86 -138.43 39.16
CA ASN A 261 -17.53 -138.62 39.79
C ASN A 261 -16.21 -138.10 39.15
N ARG A 262 -15.47 -137.35 40.00
CA ARG A 262 -14.01 -137.36 40.28
C ARG A 262 -13.01 -137.29 39.10
N SER A 263 -12.13 -136.29 39.14
CA SER A 263 -10.74 -136.43 39.64
C SER A 263 -9.91 -135.14 39.47
N ASP A 264 -8.90 -135.02 40.32
CA ASP A 264 -7.84 -134.03 40.37
C ASP A 264 -7.01 -133.96 39.06
N ASN A 265 -6.35 -132.82 38.76
CA ASN A 265 -4.89 -132.65 38.90
C ASN A 265 -4.34 -131.36 38.22
N GLU A 266 -3.60 -130.60 39.02
CA GLU A 266 -2.32 -129.90 38.77
C GLU A 266 -1.88 -129.22 37.44
N THR A 267 -1.40 -127.99 37.65
CA THR A 267 -0.12 -127.37 37.19
C THR A 267 0.06 -126.77 35.79
N SER A 268 0.62 -125.53 35.78
CA SER A 268 1.80 -125.04 35.03
C SER A 268 1.56 -123.58 34.55
N LYS A 269 2.06 -122.55 35.24
CA LYS A 269 3.38 -121.88 35.16
C LYS A 269 3.65 -121.05 33.88
N HIS A 270 4.22 -119.85 34.14
CA HIS A 270 5.00 -118.94 33.26
C HIS A 270 4.22 -118.07 32.25
N ALA A 271 4.60 -116.82 31.95
CA ALA A 271 5.63 -115.91 32.45
C ALA A 271 5.32 -114.47 31.96
N GLU A 272 5.84 -113.51 32.73
CA GLU A 272 6.28 -112.13 32.45
C GLU A 272 6.22 -111.57 31.01
N SER A 273 5.96 -110.26 30.90
CA SER A 273 6.95 -109.31 30.33
C SER A 273 6.52 -107.85 30.55
N ASN A 274 7.26 -107.17 31.42
CA ASN A 274 7.33 -105.71 31.54
C ASN A 274 7.71 -105.06 30.21
N ARG A 275 7.34 -103.77 30.06
CA ARG A 275 8.29 -102.73 29.62
C ARG A 275 7.76 -101.33 29.94
N ASP A 276 8.38 -100.75 30.95
CA ASP A 276 8.57 -99.32 31.10
C ASP A 276 9.21 -98.69 29.85
N ARG A 277 8.88 -97.43 29.59
CA ARG A 277 9.85 -96.43 29.16
C ARG A 277 9.37 -95.01 29.50
N ASP A 278 10.01 -94.47 30.53
CA ASP A 278 10.33 -93.05 30.66
C ASP A 278 11.06 -92.54 29.40
N THR A 279 10.91 -91.26 29.06
CA THR A 279 11.88 -90.18 29.37
C THR A 279 11.57 -88.88 28.61
N SER A 280 11.51 -87.79 29.38
CA SER A 280 12.22 -86.49 29.20
C SER A 280 11.89 -85.51 28.05
N ASN A 281 11.46 -84.29 28.44
CA ASN A 281 12.06 -82.95 28.20
C ASN A 281 10.94 -81.89 28.29
N LEU A 282 10.83 -81.00 29.28
CA LEU A 282 11.73 -79.95 29.80
C LEU A 282 11.90 -78.74 28.84
N LEU A 283 11.66 -77.54 29.41
CA LEU A 283 11.90 -76.15 28.95
C LEU A 283 10.78 -75.53 28.08
N ASP A 284 10.34 -74.29 28.26
CA ASP A 284 10.60 -73.26 29.28
C ASP A 284 9.51 -72.18 29.16
N ASP A 285 9.36 -71.44 30.26
CA ASP A 285 8.84 -70.08 30.41
C ASP A 285 9.02 -69.18 29.17
N THR A 286 8.26 -68.11 28.87
CA THR A 286 7.91 -67.01 29.76
C THR A 286 6.98 -66.04 29.01
N ASN A 287 5.97 -65.60 29.74
CA ASN A 287 5.33 -64.28 29.73
C ASN A 287 6.11 -63.12 29.09
N VAL A 288 5.46 -62.27 28.26
CA VAL A 288 5.47 -60.79 28.41
C VAL A 288 4.17 -60.23 27.82
N TYR A 289 3.21 -59.96 28.72
CA TYR A 289 2.35 -58.77 28.61
C TYR A 289 3.17 -57.58 29.11
N GLU A 290 3.25 -56.51 28.32
CA GLU A 290 3.46 -55.16 28.85
C GLU A 290 2.65 -54.18 28.01
N ILE A 291 1.81 -53.42 28.70
CA ILE A 291 0.95 -52.34 28.22
C ILE A 291 1.53 -51.04 28.82
N VAL A 292 1.33 -49.91 28.12
CA VAL A 292 1.44 -48.50 28.60
C VAL A 292 2.88 -47.94 28.53
N ASP A 293 3.22 -46.80 27.92
CA ASP A 293 2.54 -45.56 27.44
C ASP A 293 3.05 -45.16 26.03
#